data_AF-A0A0H3FU59-F1
#
_entry.id   AF-A0A0H3FU59-F1
#
_cell.length_a   1.000
_cell.length_b   1.000
_cell.length_c   1.000
_cell.angle_alpha   90.00
_cell.angle_beta   90.00
_cell.angle_gamma   90.00
#
_symmetry.space_group_name_H-M   'P 1'
#
loop_
_entity.id
_entity.type
_entity.pdbx_description
1 polymer ?
#
loop_
_entity_poly.entity_id
_entity_poly.type
_entity_poly.pdbx_seq_one_letter_code
_entity_poly.pdbx_strand_id
1 'polypeptide(L)'
;MDIPMPKLSQYRGGLFGFISSSVELYRGGDKTNVRNQVHFRDFTRIGRNGAVSDVLVKNIPAGTITEAWIQPKENAWLNFEPPAFFEAGNGRKFVNIQVERSQVNIENLVMDNWATGDIESRVAIGSYGVTDIHCRNAAAECIPNTSGGAYVVCFRNSIDIHISGYYGLYGWGFQGHHGLKRVFITESVMNRFDFHSFGYDIYISRTKFKGRQIFLQGGGQFALRDCDFNITQYSLGQTGHIEDRLNFFINMREDYAGDCECNLAIDGLVVRFDRNITNAWASDVLSFDIVRMNSGASVDYGVSTKNPHVISGKDIVFDLDGVPASLPDNFAFTFCRPFRNLYNSAQKTYLPDMVKVQGMTAINVPDGKNAVMAVFRCGADMAQNPFASRTKLRPNGTNAEIIAEDVISIINNPVIAQNACPTVYMPGAASSWDTVVGGTTYRTSEYSYRPKVTLRNCYPSIINAAGVKAEFDIAGGLLARYSVGDTGNRCRVTGADIQLIPDSTGALYFDTSNVRATGCDWFDPMNGATYTGTLNGSGNENRGTPEHSPNI
;
A
#
# COMPACT_ATOMS: atom_id res chain seq x y z
N MET A 1 -16.96 -26.90 -14.20
CA MET A 1 -18.14 -27.45 -13.51
C MET A 1 -19.28 -26.53 -13.85
N ASP A 2 -20.34 -27.06 -14.45
CA ASP A 2 -21.48 -26.23 -14.83
C ASP A 2 -22.35 -26.02 -13.61
N ILE A 3 -22.35 -24.80 -13.06
CA ILE A 3 -23.15 -24.46 -11.89
C ILE A 3 -24.63 -24.58 -12.29
N PRO A 4 -25.46 -25.40 -11.60
CA PRO A 4 -26.82 -25.71 -12.03
C PRO A 4 -27.78 -24.56 -11.66
N MET A 5 -27.61 -23.39 -12.27
CA MET A 5 -28.31 -22.14 -11.93
C MET A 5 -29.83 -22.31 -11.74
N PRO A 6 -30.58 -23.05 -12.57
CA PRO A 6 -32.02 -23.26 -12.35
C PRO A 6 -32.36 -23.90 -10.99
N LYS A 7 -31.49 -24.77 -10.46
CA LYS A 7 -31.64 -25.38 -9.11
C LYS A 7 -31.22 -24.45 -7.98
N LEU A 8 -30.35 -23.47 -8.25
CA LEU A 8 -29.99 -22.43 -7.28
C LEU A 8 -31.08 -21.35 -7.14
N SER A 9 -32.00 -21.24 -8.11
CA SER A 9 -33.03 -20.18 -8.14
C SER A 9 -33.90 -20.09 -6.88
N GLN A 10 -34.15 -21.21 -6.21
CA GLN A 10 -34.89 -21.29 -4.94
C GLN A 10 -34.15 -20.61 -3.76
N TYR A 11 -32.82 -20.49 -3.83
CA TYR A 11 -31.96 -19.89 -2.80
C TYR A 11 -31.60 -18.43 -3.10
N ARG A 12 -32.36 -17.76 -3.98
CA ARG A 12 -32.15 -16.35 -4.36
C ARG A 12 -32.01 -15.43 -3.14
N GLY A 13 -30.93 -14.66 -3.11
CA GLY A 13 -30.53 -13.77 -2.02
C GLY A 13 -29.60 -14.42 -0.99
N GLY A 14 -29.51 -15.76 -0.98
CA GLY A 14 -28.54 -16.51 -0.19
C GLY A 14 -27.12 -16.43 -0.76
N LEU A 15 -26.20 -17.13 -0.11
CA LEU A 15 -24.79 -17.25 -0.47
C LEU A 15 -24.50 -18.66 -0.99
N PHE A 16 -23.72 -18.77 -2.05
CA PHE A 16 -23.08 -20.00 -2.51
C PHE A 16 -21.57 -19.90 -2.33
N GLY A 17 -20.93 -20.95 -1.84
CA GLY A 17 -19.47 -21.00 -1.70
C GLY A 17 -18.92 -22.41 -1.81
N PHE A 18 -17.60 -22.51 -1.97
CA PHE A 18 -16.88 -23.79 -2.07
C PHE A 18 -15.45 -23.70 -1.53
N ILE A 19 -14.87 -24.87 -1.23
CA ILE A 19 -13.45 -25.07 -0.93
C ILE A 19 -12.94 -26.26 -1.76
N SER A 20 -11.71 -26.13 -2.27
CA SER A 20 -11.00 -27.14 -3.05
C SER A 20 -9.87 -27.79 -2.25
N SER A 21 -9.56 -29.07 -2.53
CA SER A 21 -8.39 -29.76 -1.97
C SER A 21 -7.06 -29.17 -2.46
N SER A 22 -7.04 -28.49 -3.60
CA SER A 22 -5.83 -27.85 -4.13
C SER A 22 -5.42 -26.66 -3.26
N VAL A 23 -4.14 -26.65 -2.87
CA VAL A 23 -3.50 -25.50 -2.24
C VAL A 23 -3.31 -24.40 -3.28
N GLU A 24 -3.72 -23.18 -2.97
CA GLU A 24 -3.36 -22.00 -3.74
C GLU A 24 -1.99 -21.49 -3.31
N LEU A 25 -1.78 -21.25 -2.01
CA LEU A 25 -0.50 -20.77 -1.48
C LEU A 25 -0.14 -21.40 -0.12
N TYR A 26 1.15 -21.34 0.21
CA TYR A 26 1.72 -21.84 1.45
C TYR A 26 2.17 -20.69 2.34
N ARG A 27 1.56 -20.51 3.51
CA ARG A 27 1.88 -19.44 4.46
C ARG A 27 3.35 -19.51 4.88
N GLY A 28 4.07 -18.40 4.73
CA GLY A 28 5.51 -18.31 4.99
C GLY A 28 6.38 -19.20 4.08
N GLY A 29 5.82 -19.77 3.01
CA GLY A 29 6.49 -20.75 2.15
C GLY A 29 6.64 -22.16 2.75
N ASP A 30 6.03 -22.44 3.91
CA ASP A 30 6.10 -23.76 4.53
C ASP A 30 5.16 -24.76 3.88
N LYS A 31 5.74 -25.64 3.05
CA LYS A 31 5.06 -26.74 2.36
C LYS A 31 4.92 -28.01 3.19
N THR A 32 5.53 -28.07 4.38
CA THR A 32 5.57 -29.27 5.24
C THR A 32 4.39 -29.34 6.21
N ASN A 33 3.92 -28.18 6.71
CA ASN A 33 2.82 -28.12 7.67
C ASN A 33 1.48 -27.89 6.97
N VAL A 34 0.55 -28.84 7.12
CA VAL A 34 -0.82 -28.72 6.57
C VAL A 34 -1.56 -27.48 7.08
N ARG A 35 -1.24 -26.95 8.27
CA ARG A 35 -1.83 -25.70 8.80
C ARG A 35 -1.37 -24.43 8.07
N ASN A 36 -0.33 -24.53 7.25
CA ASN A 36 0.18 -23.44 6.41
C ASN A 36 -0.38 -23.52 4.98
N GLN A 37 -1.12 -24.57 4.62
CA GLN A 37 -1.79 -24.67 3.32
C GLN A 37 -3.01 -23.75 3.28
N VAL A 38 -3.05 -22.85 2.30
CA VAL A 38 -4.18 -21.97 2.01
C VAL A 38 -4.82 -22.46 0.72
N HIS A 39 -5.96 -23.12 0.86
CA HIS A 39 -6.68 -23.79 -0.23
C HIS A 39 -7.50 -22.83 -1.08
N PHE A 40 -7.67 -23.16 -2.37
CA PHE A 40 -8.55 -22.43 -3.27
C PHE A 40 -10.00 -22.43 -2.75
N ARG A 41 -10.60 -21.25 -2.63
CA ARG A 41 -11.98 -21.04 -2.19
C ARG A 41 -12.53 -19.72 -2.73
N ASP A 42 -13.83 -19.65 -2.93
CA ASP A 42 -14.55 -18.43 -3.31
C ASP A 42 -16.03 -18.57 -2.96
N PHE A 43 -16.76 -17.46 -3.00
CA PHE A 43 -18.16 -17.35 -2.60
C PHE A 43 -18.83 -16.13 -3.26
N THR A 44 -20.13 -16.24 -3.52
CA THR A 44 -20.95 -15.28 -4.28
C THR A 44 -22.41 -15.34 -3.83
N ARG A 45 -23.16 -14.24 -3.89
CA ARG A 45 -24.60 -14.31 -3.68
C ARG A 45 -25.32 -14.91 -4.90
N ILE A 46 -26.49 -15.46 -4.62
CA ILE A 46 -27.37 -16.11 -5.61
C ILE A 46 -28.40 -15.09 -6.08
N GLY A 47 -28.27 -14.66 -7.34
CA GLY A 47 -29.13 -13.70 -8.00
C GLY A 47 -30.46 -14.25 -8.52
N ARG A 48 -31.11 -13.49 -9.41
CA ARG A 48 -32.35 -13.92 -10.07
C ARG A 48 -32.09 -15.14 -10.95
N ASN A 49 -33.06 -16.06 -11.03
CA ASN A 49 -32.95 -17.33 -11.76
C ASN A 49 -31.77 -18.23 -11.31
N GLY A 50 -31.19 -17.95 -10.13
CA GLY A 50 -30.08 -18.70 -9.56
C GLY A 50 -28.71 -18.44 -10.21
N ALA A 51 -28.61 -17.43 -11.09
CA ALA A 51 -27.32 -16.94 -11.58
C ALA A 51 -26.50 -16.34 -10.42
N VAL A 52 -25.16 -16.34 -10.53
CA VAL A 52 -24.30 -15.62 -9.57
C VAL A 52 -24.45 -14.10 -9.75
N SER A 53 -24.54 -13.34 -8.65
CA SER A 53 -24.58 -11.87 -8.70
C SER A 53 -23.24 -11.19 -8.48
N ASP A 54 -22.32 -11.87 -7.81
CA ASP A 54 -20.97 -11.39 -7.51
C ASP A 54 -19.97 -12.28 -8.28
N VAL A 55 -18.87 -11.72 -8.75
CA VAL A 55 -17.93 -12.48 -9.60
C VAL A 55 -17.14 -13.48 -8.74
N LEU A 56 -17.00 -14.71 -9.23
CA LEU A 56 -16.01 -15.67 -8.76
C LEU A 56 -14.65 -15.26 -9.35
N VAL A 57 -13.70 -14.89 -8.50
CA VAL A 57 -12.47 -14.17 -8.84
C VAL A 57 -11.32 -15.12 -9.17
N LYS A 58 -11.26 -16.28 -8.50
CA LYS A 58 -10.19 -17.28 -8.69
C LYS A 58 -10.62 -18.41 -9.62
N ASN A 59 -9.80 -18.70 -10.64
CA ASN A 59 -9.91 -19.92 -11.45
C ASN A 59 -9.36 -21.12 -10.66
N ILE A 60 -10.10 -22.22 -10.61
CA ILE A 60 -9.81 -23.35 -9.69
C ILE A 60 -9.55 -24.65 -10.49
N PRO A 61 -8.58 -25.48 -10.07
CA PRO A 61 -8.28 -26.75 -10.73
C PRO A 61 -9.50 -27.67 -10.88
N ALA A 62 -9.67 -28.24 -12.07
CA ALA A 62 -10.82 -29.08 -12.41
C ALA A 62 -10.88 -30.34 -11.54
N GLY A 63 -12.06 -30.64 -11.00
CA GLY A 63 -12.30 -31.85 -10.19
C GLY A 63 -11.82 -31.77 -8.74
N THR A 64 -11.33 -30.61 -8.27
CA THR A 64 -10.72 -30.49 -6.93
C THR A 64 -11.62 -29.89 -5.84
N ILE A 65 -12.84 -29.45 -6.18
CA ILE A 65 -13.83 -28.98 -5.19
C ILE A 65 -14.21 -30.15 -4.27
N THR A 66 -13.92 -30.03 -2.98
CA THR A 66 -14.23 -31.04 -1.95
C THR A 66 -15.40 -30.64 -1.06
N GLU A 67 -15.67 -29.36 -0.93
CA GLU A 67 -16.79 -28.80 -0.17
C GLU A 67 -17.51 -27.75 -1.02
N ALA A 68 -18.84 -27.76 -1.00
CA ALA A 68 -19.66 -26.69 -1.53
C ALA A 68 -20.91 -26.54 -0.66
N TRP A 69 -21.24 -25.31 -0.28
CA TRP A 69 -22.37 -25.01 0.59
C TRP A 69 -23.28 -23.93 -0.02
N ILE A 70 -24.52 -23.91 0.44
CA ILE A 70 -25.48 -22.83 0.18
C ILE A 70 -26.00 -22.39 1.54
N GLN A 71 -25.77 -21.14 1.91
CA GLN A 71 -26.44 -20.52 3.05
C GLN A 71 -27.69 -19.81 2.53
N PRO A 72 -28.90 -20.22 2.93
CA PRO A 72 -30.13 -19.56 2.50
C PRO A 72 -30.20 -18.08 2.88
N LYS A 73 -31.08 -17.35 2.18
CA LYS A 73 -31.59 -16.08 2.68
C LYS A 73 -32.57 -16.35 3.84
N GLU A 74 -32.58 -15.47 4.82
CA GLU A 74 -33.49 -15.51 5.96
C GLU A 74 -34.81 -14.78 5.70
N ASN A 75 -35.87 -15.22 6.38
CA ASN A 75 -37.19 -14.57 6.28
C ASN A 75 -37.23 -13.20 6.97
N ALA A 76 -36.38 -12.99 7.99
CA ALA A 76 -36.27 -11.76 8.75
C ALA A 76 -34.82 -11.52 9.19
N TRP A 77 -34.49 -10.26 9.48
CA TRP A 77 -33.25 -9.90 10.14
C TRP A 77 -33.28 -10.33 11.60
N LEU A 78 -32.17 -10.88 12.10
CA LEU A 78 -31.93 -10.98 13.54
C LEU A 78 -31.29 -9.67 14.00
N ASN A 79 -31.87 -9.04 15.02
CA ASN A 79 -31.23 -7.94 15.75
C ASN A 79 -30.69 -8.52 17.06
N PHE A 80 -29.41 -8.25 17.35
CA PHE A 80 -28.74 -8.74 18.55
C PHE A 80 -27.94 -7.62 19.21
N GLU A 81 -28.39 -7.22 20.40
CA GLU A 81 -27.67 -6.32 21.29
C GLU A 81 -27.00 -7.20 22.36
N PRO A 82 -25.69 -7.49 22.24
CA PRO A 82 -24.98 -8.30 23.22
C PRO A 82 -24.86 -7.58 24.57
N PRO A 83 -24.71 -8.32 25.69
CA PRO A 83 -24.28 -7.73 26.94
C PRO A 83 -22.87 -7.15 26.81
N ALA A 84 -22.51 -6.21 27.68
CA ALA A 84 -21.13 -5.76 27.81
C ALA A 84 -20.22 -6.93 28.25
N PHE A 85 -19.11 -7.15 27.53
CA PHE A 85 -18.13 -8.17 27.86
C PHE A 85 -16.96 -7.59 28.65
N PHE A 86 -16.52 -8.31 29.68
CA PHE A 86 -15.31 -8.00 30.42
C PHE A 86 -14.33 -9.16 30.33
N GLU A 87 -13.21 -8.96 29.64
CA GLU A 87 -12.26 -10.03 29.32
C GLU A 87 -11.01 -10.03 30.24
N ALA A 88 -11.08 -10.74 31.36
CA ALA A 88 -9.93 -10.98 32.25
C ALA A 88 -9.27 -12.37 32.05
N GLY A 89 -8.17 -12.63 32.77
CA GLY A 89 -7.55 -13.97 32.91
C GLY A 89 -6.52 -14.35 31.85
N ASN A 90 -5.77 -15.43 32.13
CA ASN A 90 -4.53 -15.81 31.42
C ASN A 90 -4.58 -17.14 30.63
N GLY A 91 -5.78 -17.62 30.29
CA GLY A 91 -5.97 -18.82 29.48
C GLY A 91 -6.29 -18.56 28.01
N ARG A 92 -6.33 -19.65 27.22
CA ARG A 92 -7.07 -19.72 25.95
C ARG A 92 -8.54 -19.34 26.22
N LYS A 93 -9.19 -18.67 25.26
CA LYS A 93 -10.62 -18.31 25.33
C LYS A 93 -11.37 -18.74 24.08
N PHE A 94 -12.70 -18.60 24.16
CA PHE A 94 -13.67 -18.97 23.14
C PHE A 94 -14.02 -17.77 22.24
N VAL A 95 -14.92 -18.01 21.28
CA VAL A 95 -15.59 -16.94 20.54
C VAL A 95 -16.78 -16.46 21.37
N ASN A 96 -16.91 -15.15 21.59
CA ASN A 96 -17.96 -14.56 22.42
C ASN A 96 -19.30 -14.44 21.65
N ILE A 97 -19.23 -14.17 20.34
CA ILE A 97 -20.37 -14.11 19.42
C ILE A 97 -19.98 -14.81 18.11
N GLN A 98 -20.69 -15.86 17.72
CA GLN A 98 -20.46 -16.58 16.46
C GLN A 98 -21.69 -16.45 15.54
N VAL A 99 -21.49 -15.92 14.33
CA VAL A 99 -22.57 -15.68 13.36
C VAL A 99 -22.65 -16.82 12.34
N GLU A 100 -23.71 -17.62 12.45
CA GLU A 100 -23.97 -18.83 11.63
C GLU A 100 -25.25 -18.73 10.77
N ARG A 101 -25.89 -17.55 10.76
CA ARG A 101 -27.04 -17.22 9.90
C ARG A 101 -26.77 -15.95 9.11
N SER A 102 -27.47 -15.79 7.99
CA SER A 102 -27.48 -14.55 7.21
C SER A 102 -28.35 -13.48 7.89
N GLN A 103 -28.23 -12.23 7.44
CA GLN A 103 -29.07 -11.10 7.89
C GLN A 103 -29.09 -10.90 9.40
N VAL A 104 -27.95 -10.45 9.94
CA VAL A 104 -27.78 -10.15 11.36
C VAL A 104 -27.32 -8.71 11.55
N ASN A 105 -28.02 -7.95 12.39
CA ASN A 105 -27.53 -6.69 12.95
C ASN A 105 -26.99 -6.98 14.36
N ILE A 106 -25.72 -6.66 14.62
CA ILE A 106 -25.09 -6.64 15.95
C ILE A 106 -24.88 -5.17 16.32
N GLU A 107 -25.47 -4.71 17.42
CA GLU A 107 -25.44 -3.28 17.80
C GLU A 107 -25.08 -3.08 19.27
N ASN A 108 -24.50 -1.94 19.62
CA ASN A 108 -24.26 -1.50 21.01
C ASN A 108 -23.26 -2.37 21.81
N LEU A 109 -22.34 -3.07 21.13
CA LEU A 109 -21.31 -3.88 21.77
C LEU A 109 -20.32 -3.03 22.59
N VAL A 110 -20.12 -3.41 23.85
CA VAL A 110 -19.05 -2.91 24.72
C VAL A 110 -18.15 -4.09 25.13
N MET A 111 -16.83 -3.93 25.03
CA MET A 111 -15.86 -4.97 25.38
C MET A 111 -14.56 -4.39 25.96
N ASP A 112 -14.31 -4.60 27.25
CA ASP A 112 -13.07 -4.21 27.94
C ASP A 112 -12.11 -5.42 28.05
N ASN A 113 -10.79 -5.23 27.99
CA ASN A 113 -9.83 -6.33 27.94
C ASN A 113 -8.64 -6.20 28.90
N TRP A 114 -8.73 -6.88 30.04
CA TRP A 114 -7.71 -6.93 31.09
C TRP A 114 -7.04 -8.33 31.15
N ALA A 115 -6.91 -9.01 30.01
CA ALA A 115 -6.28 -10.33 29.92
C ALA A 115 -4.75 -10.23 29.96
N THR A 116 -4.09 -11.25 30.54
CA THR A 116 -2.64 -11.27 30.78
C THR A 116 -2.00 -12.59 30.33
N GLY A 117 -0.69 -12.61 30.07
CA GLY A 117 0.05 -13.83 29.70
C GLY A 117 -0.09 -14.26 28.23
N ASP A 118 0.59 -15.35 27.85
CA ASP A 118 0.62 -15.87 26.48
C ASP A 118 -0.69 -16.55 26.09
N ILE A 119 -1.29 -16.06 25.00
CA ILE A 119 -2.66 -16.36 24.61
C ILE A 119 -2.67 -16.70 23.12
N GLU A 120 -2.97 -17.95 22.77
CA GLU A 120 -3.22 -18.30 21.37
C GLU A 120 -4.48 -17.60 20.83
N SER A 121 -4.44 -17.30 19.52
CA SER A 121 -5.41 -16.50 18.74
C SER A 121 -6.85 -16.51 19.26
N ARG A 122 -7.31 -15.35 19.76
CA ARG A 122 -8.71 -15.09 20.13
C ARG A 122 -9.46 -14.35 19.02
N VAL A 123 -10.77 -14.53 19.01
CA VAL A 123 -11.75 -13.85 18.16
C VAL A 123 -12.96 -13.55 19.03
N ALA A 124 -13.34 -12.29 19.23
CA ALA A 124 -14.54 -11.97 20.01
C ALA A 124 -15.83 -12.18 19.18
N ILE A 125 -15.85 -11.65 17.96
CA ILE A 125 -16.94 -11.79 16.98
C ILE A 125 -16.44 -12.59 15.77
N GLY A 126 -16.99 -13.78 15.56
CA GLY A 126 -16.72 -14.65 14.42
C GLY A 126 -17.90 -14.75 13.45
N SER A 127 -17.62 -15.12 12.21
CA SER A 127 -18.62 -15.60 11.24
C SER A 127 -18.04 -16.72 10.38
N TYR A 128 -18.90 -17.55 9.81
CA TYR A 128 -18.48 -18.52 8.79
C TYR A 128 -19.57 -18.74 7.75
N GLY A 129 -19.29 -18.43 6.48
CA GLY A 129 -20.12 -18.88 5.35
C GLY A 129 -21.48 -18.17 5.19
N VAL A 130 -21.62 -16.93 5.68
CA VAL A 130 -22.90 -16.18 5.76
C VAL A 130 -22.88 -14.88 4.95
N THR A 131 -24.07 -14.26 4.75
CA THR A 131 -24.20 -12.95 4.09
C THR A 131 -25.08 -11.97 4.86
N ASP A 132 -25.01 -10.67 4.55
CA ASP A 132 -25.78 -9.61 5.19
C ASP A 132 -25.44 -9.48 6.70
N ILE A 133 -24.17 -9.20 7.03
CA ILE A 133 -23.74 -8.88 8.41
C ILE A 133 -23.68 -7.37 8.56
N HIS A 134 -24.40 -6.83 9.54
CA HIS A 134 -24.28 -5.44 9.97
C HIS A 134 -23.77 -5.36 11.41
N CYS A 135 -22.80 -4.49 11.64
CA CYS A 135 -22.21 -4.20 12.94
C CYS A 135 -22.29 -2.68 13.17
N ARG A 136 -23.00 -2.24 14.22
CA ARG A 136 -23.17 -0.80 14.53
C ARG A 136 -22.77 -0.44 15.96
N ASN A 137 -22.27 0.79 16.14
CA ASN A 137 -22.16 1.50 17.42
C ASN A 137 -21.48 0.67 18.53
N ALA A 138 -20.15 0.61 18.56
CA ALA A 138 -19.47 -0.26 19.52
C ALA A 138 -18.13 0.30 20.00
N ALA A 139 -17.74 -0.12 21.20
CA ALA A 139 -16.42 0.12 21.78
C ALA A 139 -15.78 -1.20 22.20
N ALA A 140 -14.55 -1.45 21.77
CA ALA A 140 -13.79 -2.65 22.12
C ALA A 140 -12.30 -2.38 22.30
N GLU A 141 -11.74 -2.82 23.42
CA GLU A 141 -10.30 -2.92 23.63
C GLU A 141 -9.77 -4.24 23.04
N CYS A 142 -8.73 -4.17 22.21
CA CYS A 142 -8.07 -5.38 21.71
C CYS A 142 -6.96 -5.83 22.68
N ILE A 143 -6.60 -7.12 22.64
CA ILE A 143 -5.80 -7.77 23.69
C ILE A 143 -4.34 -7.28 23.72
N PRO A 144 -3.80 -6.86 24.88
CA PRO A 144 -2.49 -6.22 25.01
C PRO A 144 -1.26 -7.18 24.94
N ASN A 145 -1.26 -8.19 24.05
CA ASN A 145 -0.12 -9.10 23.84
C ASN A 145 0.30 -9.21 22.35
N THR A 146 1.60 -9.42 22.09
CA THR A 146 2.19 -9.77 20.78
C THR A 146 2.15 -11.27 20.47
N SER A 147 2.16 -12.14 21.47
CA SER A 147 2.13 -13.60 21.29
C SER A 147 0.75 -14.08 20.84
N GLY A 148 0.64 -14.64 19.63
CA GLY A 148 -0.54 -15.38 19.19
C GLY A 148 -1.70 -14.51 18.69
N GLY A 149 -1.50 -13.83 17.55
CA GLY A 149 -2.37 -12.76 17.04
C GLY A 149 -3.88 -12.96 17.21
N ALA A 150 -4.51 -11.98 17.87
CA ALA A 150 -5.89 -12.01 18.32
C ALA A 150 -6.66 -10.76 17.87
N TYR A 151 -7.93 -10.92 17.53
CA TYR A 151 -8.76 -9.86 16.95
C TYR A 151 -10.10 -9.75 17.68
N VAL A 152 -10.68 -8.55 17.70
CA VAL A 152 -12.08 -8.42 18.14
C VAL A 152 -12.99 -8.99 17.05
N VAL A 153 -12.74 -8.69 15.77
CA VAL A 153 -13.57 -9.16 14.64
C VAL A 153 -12.75 -10.04 13.70
N CYS A 154 -13.19 -11.29 13.49
CA CYS A 154 -12.60 -12.23 12.52
C CYS A 154 -13.70 -12.97 11.75
N PHE A 155 -14.15 -12.33 10.67
CA PHE A 155 -15.16 -12.91 9.78
C PHE A 155 -14.52 -13.81 8.70
N ARG A 156 -15.26 -14.86 8.29
CA ARG A 156 -14.75 -15.90 7.37
C ARG A 156 -15.76 -16.32 6.31
N ASN A 157 -15.28 -16.55 5.09
CA ASN A 157 -16.08 -16.96 3.91
C ASN A 157 -17.42 -16.18 3.76
N SER A 158 -17.43 -14.86 4.01
CA SER A 158 -18.67 -14.08 4.19
C SER A 158 -18.74 -12.87 3.24
N ILE A 159 -19.96 -12.46 2.85
CA ILE A 159 -20.18 -11.37 1.85
C ILE A 159 -21.28 -10.40 2.29
N ASP A 160 -21.14 -9.12 1.92
CA ASP A 160 -22.03 -8.02 2.30
C ASP A 160 -21.97 -7.77 3.81
N ILE A 161 -20.88 -7.11 4.22
CA ILE A 161 -20.51 -6.86 5.61
C ILE A 161 -20.38 -5.35 5.81
N HIS A 162 -21.13 -4.79 6.75
CA HIS A 162 -21.11 -3.36 7.06
C HIS A 162 -20.71 -3.12 8.51
N ILE A 163 -19.74 -2.23 8.75
CA ILE A 163 -19.26 -1.83 10.07
C ILE A 163 -19.34 -0.30 10.17
N SER A 164 -20.06 0.24 11.16
CA SER A 164 -20.29 1.68 11.30
C SER A 164 -20.28 2.13 12.77
N GLY A 165 -19.58 3.22 13.09
CA GLY A 165 -19.58 3.75 14.47
C GLY A 165 -18.77 2.89 15.46
N TYR A 166 -17.69 2.27 15.02
CA TYR A 166 -16.85 1.41 15.86
C TYR A 166 -15.63 2.14 16.43
N TYR A 167 -15.31 1.90 17.69
CA TYR A 167 -14.06 2.26 18.34
C TYR A 167 -13.32 0.98 18.75
N GLY A 168 -12.20 0.69 18.11
CA GLY A 168 -11.45 -0.56 18.24
C GLY A 168 -9.95 -0.32 18.34
N LEU A 169 -9.46 0.01 19.53
CA LEU A 169 -8.08 0.43 19.78
C LEU A 169 -7.34 -0.52 20.75
N TYR A 170 -6.05 -0.26 20.90
CA TYR A 170 -5.07 -1.01 21.68
C TYR A 170 -4.87 -2.45 21.17
N GLY A 171 -3.87 -3.15 21.72
CA GLY A 171 -3.74 -4.58 21.51
C GLY A 171 -3.21 -5.03 20.14
N TRP A 172 -3.33 -6.34 19.86
CA TRP A 172 -2.79 -6.93 18.63
C TRP A 172 -3.40 -6.35 17.33
N GLY A 173 -4.66 -5.94 17.38
CA GLY A 173 -5.40 -5.32 16.29
C GLY A 173 -6.91 -5.57 16.36
N PHE A 174 -7.71 -4.60 15.91
CA PHE A 174 -9.17 -4.70 15.94
C PHE A 174 -9.76 -5.78 15.02
N GLN A 175 -9.33 -5.82 13.75
CA GLN A 175 -9.86 -6.77 12.75
C GLN A 175 -8.77 -7.65 12.14
N GLY A 176 -9.13 -8.90 11.79
CA GLY A 176 -8.25 -9.83 11.05
C GLY A 176 -9.04 -10.96 10.37
N HIS A 177 -8.99 -11.06 9.04
CA HIS A 177 -10.03 -11.72 8.24
C HIS A 177 -9.54 -12.83 7.30
N HIS A 178 -10.46 -13.74 6.91
CA HIS A 178 -10.18 -14.92 6.07
C HIS A 178 -11.32 -15.23 5.07
N GLY A 179 -11.31 -14.60 3.89
CA GLY A 179 -12.37 -14.75 2.89
C GLY A 179 -13.52 -13.81 3.14
N LEU A 180 -13.38 -12.55 2.72
CA LEU A 180 -14.48 -11.59 2.69
C LEU A 180 -14.64 -10.96 1.31
N LYS A 181 -15.87 -10.64 0.93
CA LYS A 181 -16.20 -9.89 -0.29
C LYS A 181 -17.20 -8.78 0.04
N ARG A 182 -17.11 -7.61 -0.60
CA ARG A 182 -18.03 -6.47 -0.40
C ARG A 182 -18.15 -6.07 1.09
N VAL A 183 -17.03 -5.56 1.62
CA VAL A 183 -16.93 -5.06 3.00
C VAL A 183 -16.97 -3.54 3.01
N PHE A 184 -17.81 -2.95 3.86
CA PHE A 184 -18.04 -1.51 3.96
C PHE A 184 -17.77 -1.06 5.39
N ILE A 185 -16.79 -0.17 5.60
CA ILE A 185 -16.46 0.38 6.91
C ILE A 185 -16.60 1.90 6.89
N THR A 186 -17.28 2.45 7.90
CA THR A 186 -17.65 3.87 7.96
C THR A 186 -17.51 4.42 9.36
N GLU A 187 -17.16 5.71 9.49
CA GLU A 187 -17.33 6.50 10.73
C GLU A 187 -16.77 5.79 11.98
N SER A 188 -15.60 5.18 11.83
CA SER A 188 -14.98 4.31 12.83
C SER A 188 -13.56 4.77 13.19
N VAL A 189 -13.06 4.34 14.34
CA VAL A 189 -11.70 4.54 14.83
C VAL A 189 -11.12 3.16 15.12
N MET A 190 -10.08 2.73 14.42
CA MET A 190 -9.49 1.40 14.64
C MET A 190 -7.98 1.34 14.44
N ASN A 191 -7.30 0.48 15.19
CA ASN A 191 -5.84 0.39 15.08
C ASN A 191 -5.33 -0.55 13.96
N ARG A 192 -6.14 -1.52 13.54
CA ARG A 192 -5.76 -2.50 12.51
C ARG A 192 -6.94 -2.95 11.66
N PHE A 193 -6.69 -3.05 10.36
CA PHE A 193 -7.55 -3.76 9.41
C PHE A 193 -6.69 -4.73 8.58
N ASP A 194 -6.98 -6.03 8.65
CA ASP A 194 -6.03 -7.07 8.23
C ASP A 194 -6.71 -8.21 7.47
N PHE A 195 -6.17 -8.55 6.31
CA PHE A 195 -6.48 -9.79 5.60
C PHE A 195 -5.32 -10.77 5.70
N HIS A 196 -5.64 -11.99 6.13
CA HIS A 196 -4.76 -13.14 5.97
C HIS A 196 -4.91 -13.69 4.54
N SER A 197 -6.13 -13.93 4.09
CA SER A 197 -6.37 -14.30 2.68
C SER A 197 -7.79 -13.99 2.19
N PHE A 198 -7.93 -13.83 0.88
CA PHE A 198 -9.17 -13.68 0.13
C PHE A 198 -10.02 -12.45 0.54
N GLY A 199 -9.43 -11.26 0.57
CA GLY A 199 -10.15 -9.99 0.72
C GLY A 199 -10.52 -9.38 -0.64
N TYR A 200 -11.80 -9.14 -0.88
CA TYR A 200 -12.32 -8.65 -2.16
C TYR A 200 -13.30 -7.48 -1.97
N ASP A 201 -13.19 -6.46 -2.82
CA ASP A 201 -14.15 -5.35 -2.92
C ASP A 201 -14.40 -4.66 -1.57
N ILE A 202 -13.39 -3.94 -1.10
CA ILE A 202 -13.32 -3.35 0.24
C ILE A 202 -13.42 -1.83 0.15
N TYR A 203 -14.33 -1.25 0.92
CA TYR A 203 -14.68 0.18 0.90
C TYR A 203 -14.63 0.73 2.32
N ILE A 204 -13.70 1.65 2.61
CA ILE A 204 -13.53 2.28 3.92
C ILE A 204 -13.69 3.79 3.73
N SER A 205 -14.48 4.46 4.58
CA SER A 205 -14.60 5.93 4.51
C SER A 205 -14.82 6.61 5.86
N ARG A 206 -14.46 7.90 5.98
CA ARG A 206 -14.63 8.71 7.20
C ARG A 206 -14.11 8.00 8.44
N THR A 207 -12.98 7.32 8.31
CA THR A 207 -12.46 6.34 9.28
C THR A 207 -11.04 6.73 9.70
N LYS A 208 -10.79 6.70 11.01
CA LYS A 208 -9.50 7.02 11.62
C LYS A 208 -8.73 5.75 11.94
N PHE A 209 -7.49 5.70 11.50
CA PHE A 209 -6.53 4.67 11.82
C PHE A 209 -5.45 5.20 12.78
N LYS A 210 -5.00 4.38 13.73
CA LYS A 210 -4.00 4.77 14.73
C LYS A 210 -3.26 3.55 15.25
N GLY A 211 -1.94 3.45 15.07
CA GLY A 211 -1.17 2.26 15.45
C GLY A 211 -0.94 1.29 14.28
N ARG A 212 -1.35 0.02 14.44
CA ARG A 212 -0.93 -1.18 13.68
C ARG A 212 -1.33 -1.34 12.20
N GLN A 213 -1.97 -0.34 11.60
CA GLN A 213 -2.07 -0.17 10.14
C GLN A 213 -2.87 -1.24 9.40
N ILE A 214 -2.79 -1.20 8.05
CA ILE A 214 -3.60 -1.98 7.14
C ILE A 214 -2.75 -3.04 6.42
N PHE A 215 -3.24 -4.27 6.38
CA PHE A 215 -2.63 -5.39 5.61
C PHE A 215 -3.61 -5.93 4.57
N LEU A 216 -3.24 -5.87 3.28
CA LEU A 216 -4.09 -6.28 2.17
C LEU A 216 -3.69 -7.63 1.55
N GLN A 217 -4.70 -8.43 1.18
CA GLN A 217 -4.56 -9.67 0.41
C GLN A 217 -5.90 -9.93 -0.31
N GLY A 218 -5.86 -10.35 -1.57
CA GLY A 218 -7.01 -10.81 -2.35
C GLY A 218 -7.09 -10.15 -3.73
N GLY A 219 -8.09 -9.30 -3.98
CA GLY A 219 -8.30 -8.70 -5.30
C GLY A 219 -9.49 -7.75 -5.42
N GLY A 220 -9.86 -7.40 -6.65
CA GLY A 220 -11.00 -6.51 -6.91
C GLY A 220 -10.71 -5.06 -6.51
N GLN A 221 -11.70 -4.33 -6.01
CA GLN A 221 -11.50 -2.94 -5.59
C GLN A 221 -11.06 -2.85 -4.11
N PHE A 222 -10.09 -1.98 -3.81
CA PHE A 222 -9.86 -1.46 -2.46
C PHE A 222 -9.94 0.07 -2.52
N ALA A 223 -10.84 0.68 -1.74
CA ALA A 223 -11.09 2.12 -1.76
C ALA A 223 -11.12 2.70 -0.34
N LEU A 224 -10.30 3.71 -0.09
CA LEU A 224 -10.26 4.48 1.14
C LEU A 224 -10.61 5.94 0.83
N ARG A 225 -11.56 6.54 1.56
CA ARG A 225 -12.03 7.93 1.33
C ARG A 225 -12.20 8.73 2.61
N ASP A 226 -11.71 9.97 2.64
CA ASP A 226 -11.87 10.86 3.79
C ASP A 226 -11.33 10.23 5.10
N CYS A 227 -10.19 9.53 5.00
CA CYS A 227 -9.61 8.77 6.10
C CYS A 227 -8.51 9.55 6.82
N ASP A 228 -8.41 9.37 8.12
CA ASP A 228 -7.32 9.90 8.94
C ASP A 228 -6.33 8.78 9.29
N PHE A 229 -5.02 9.07 9.35
CA PHE A 229 -4.04 8.22 10.03
C PHE A 229 -3.23 9.01 11.07
N ASN A 230 -3.29 8.59 12.34
CA ASN A 230 -2.51 9.16 13.43
C ASN A 230 -1.21 8.35 13.65
N ILE A 231 -0.08 9.00 13.41
CA ILE A 231 1.27 8.51 13.74
C ILE A 231 1.49 8.59 15.26
N THR A 232 1.52 7.42 15.90
CA THR A 232 1.88 7.21 17.30
C THR A 232 3.39 7.05 17.48
N GLN A 233 3.83 7.00 18.76
CA GLN A 233 5.19 6.71 19.20
C GLN A 233 5.74 5.47 18.46
N TYR A 234 6.95 5.56 17.91
CA TYR A 234 7.58 4.42 17.28
C TYR A 234 7.90 3.33 18.31
N SER A 235 7.40 2.12 18.07
CA SER A 235 7.80 0.91 18.77
C SER A 235 7.68 -0.30 17.85
N LEU A 236 8.61 -1.24 17.99
CA LEU A 236 8.59 -2.57 17.36
C LEU A 236 8.00 -3.65 18.29
N GLY A 237 7.67 -3.28 19.54
CA GLY A 237 7.10 -4.16 20.55
C GLY A 237 5.91 -3.51 21.24
N GLN A 238 4.91 -4.31 21.56
CA GLN A 238 3.68 -3.86 22.19
C GLN A 238 3.78 -4.09 23.71
N THR A 239 3.62 -3.03 24.49
CA THR A 239 3.73 -3.08 25.97
C THR A 239 2.48 -2.46 26.58
N GLY A 240 1.55 -3.30 27.06
CA GLY A 240 0.27 -2.84 27.59
C GLY A 240 -0.62 -2.17 26.54
N HIS A 241 -1.33 -1.11 26.93
CA HIS A 241 -2.31 -0.38 26.11
C HIS A 241 -1.64 0.69 25.20
N ILE A 242 -0.48 0.37 24.63
CA ILE A 242 0.25 1.25 23.71
C ILE A 242 -0.01 0.80 22.27
N GLU A 243 -0.32 1.76 21.40
CA GLU A 243 -0.44 1.58 19.95
C GLU A 243 0.94 1.58 19.29
N ASP A 244 1.53 0.39 19.12
CA ASP A 244 2.74 0.20 18.33
C ASP A 244 2.48 0.38 16.83
N ARG A 245 3.53 0.78 16.09
CA ARG A 245 3.37 1.39 14.77
C ARG A 245 4.58 1.15 13.87
N LEU A 246 4.31 0.61 12.68
CA LEU A 246 5.30 0.38 11.63
C LEU A 246 5.51 1.65 10.79
N ASN A 247 6.46 1.67 9.86
CA ASN A 247 6.74 2.87 9.04
C ASN A 247 5.96 2.91 7.70
N PHE A 248 4.68 2.51 7.72
CA PHE A 248 3.76 2.60 6.57
C PHE A 248 2.31 2.91 7.00
N PHE A 249 1.36 3.07 6.06
CA PHE A 249 -0.09 3.07 6.34
C PHE A 249 -0.78 1.79 5.84
N ILE A 250 -0.42 1.33 4.65
CA ILE A 250 -0.86 0.06 4.04
C ILE A 250 0.37 -0.77 3.68
N ASN A 251 0.35 -2.08 3.96
CA ASN A 251 1.26 -3.06 3.34
C ASN A 251 0.48 -4.23 2.71
N MET A 252 1.12 -4.99 1.82
CA MET A 252 0.61 -6.30 1.39
C MET A 252 0.86 -7.34 2.50
N ARG A 253 0.01 -8.36 2.63
CA ARG A 253 0.16 -9.41 3.66
C ARG A 253 1.23 -10.45 3.25
N GLU A 254 2.48 -10.13 3.57
CA GLU A 254 3.67 -10.83 3.03
C GLU A 254 3.76 -12.31 3.42
N ASP A 255 3.38 -12.71 4.63
CA ASP A 255 3.34 -14.12 5.06
C ASP A 255 2.28 -14.95 4.29
N TYR A 256 1.36 -14.30 3.58
CA TYR A 256 0.38 -14.90 2.67
C TYR A 256 0.66 -14.49 1.21
N ALA A 257 1.94 -14.50 0.82
CA ALA A 257 2.50 -14.13 -0.47
C ALA A 257 2.29 -12.67 -0.92
N GLY A 258 1.56 -11.84 -0.16
CA GLY A 258 1.17 -10.50 -0.59
C GLY A 258 0.45 -10.48 -1.93
N ASP A 259 -0.36 -11.51 -2.22
CA ASP A 259 -1.20 -11.59 -3.42
C ASP A 259 -2.40 -10.65 -3.28
N CYS A 260 -2.43 -9.56 -4.05
CA CYS A 260 -3.52 -8.60 -4.18
C CYS A 260 -3.69 -8.23 -5.66
N GLU A 261 -4.50 -8.99 -6.40
CA GLU A 261 -4.89 -8.69 -7.79
C GLU A 261 -5.99 -7.62 -7.80
N CYS A 262 -5.61 -6.44 -7.31
CA CYS A 262 -6.52 -5.40 -6.87
C CYS A 262 -6.25 -4.03 -7.53
N ASN A 263 -7.26 -3.16 -7.52
CA ASN A 263 -7.13 -1.73 -7.78
C ASN A 263 -7.26 -0.98 -6.45
N LEU A 264 -6.21 -0.28 -6.04
CA LEU A 264 -6.16 0.48 -4.79
C LEU A 264 -6.39 1.97 -5.07
N ALA A 265 -7.36 2.56 -4.38
CA ALA A 265 -7.70 3.98 -4.43
C ALA A 265 -7.71 4.60 -3.03
N ILE A 266 -7.06 5.74 -2.88
CA ILE A 266 -6.97 6.53 -1.64
C ILE A 266 -7.31 7.98 -2.00
N ASP A 267 -8.36 8.55 -1.41
CA ASP A 267 -8.87 9.89 -1.70
C ASP A 267 -9.09 10.64 -0.38
N GLY A 268 -8.58 11.86 -0.23
CA GLY A 268 -8.74 12.65 1.00
C GLY A 268 -8.08 12.04 2.24
N LEU A 269 -6.87 11.48 2.12
CA LEU A 269 -6.12 10.92 3.25
C LEU A 269 -5.34 12.02 3.99
N VAL A 270 -5.62 12.22 5.28
CA VAL A 270 -4.81 13.09 6.15
C VAL A 270 -4.00 12.26 7.13
N VAL A 271 -2.67 12.32 6.99
CA VAL A 271 -1.71 11.75 7.95
C VAL A 271 -1.33 12.84 8.94
N ARG A 272 -1.53 12.59 10.24
CA ARG A 272 -1.14 13.49 11.34
C ARG A 272 -0.24 12.77 12.34
N PHE A 273 0.34 13.51 13.28
CA PHE A 273 1.12 12.97 14.37
C PHE A 273 0.37 13.14 15.71
N ASP A 274 0.48 12.16 16.59
CA ASP A 274 0.00 12.30 17.96
C ASP A 274 0.89 13.30 18.70
N ARG A 275 0.28 14.31 19.33
CA ARG A 275 1.02 15.25 20.20
C ARG A 275 1.63 14.47 21.37
N ASN A 276 2.86 14.84 21.74
CA ASN A 276 3.73 14.18 22.73
C ASN A 276 4.50 12.91 22.29
N ILE A 277 4.56 12.57 20.99
CA ILE A 277 5.55 11.57 20.56
C ILE A 277 6.98 12.09 20.79
N THR A 278 7.80 11.28 21.45
CA THR A 278 9.21 11.61 21.73
C THR A 278 10.14 10.97 20.71
N ASN A 279 9.88 9.70 20.38
CA ASN A 279 10.56 8.96 19.32
C ASN A 279 9.57 8.71 18.18
N ALA A 280 9.64 9.53 17.13
CA ALA A 280 8.78 9.38 15.95
C ALA A 280 9.21 8.23 15.03
N TRP A 281 10.51 7.90 15.00
CA TRP A 281 11.15 6.95 14.09
C TRP A 281 12.38 6.29 14.75
N ALA A 282 12.86 5.17 14.20
CA ALA A 282 14.23 4.70 14.45
C ALA A 282 15.24 5.53 13.63
N SER A 283 16.50 5.55 14.06
CA SER A 283 17.57 6.38 13.49
C SER A 283 17.96 6.04 12.04
N ASP A 284 17.59 4.87 11.54
CA ASP A 284 17.78 4.39 10.18
C ASP A 284 16.54 4.55 9.28
N VAL A 285 15.38 4.92 9.84
CA VAL A 285 14.11 5.02 9.12
C VAL A 285 13.96 6.40 8.48
N LEU A 286 14.29 6.47 7.19
CA LEU A 286 14.21 7.70 6.37
C LEU A 286 12.98 7.78 5.45
N SER A 287 11.96 6.92 5.65
CA SER A 287 10.65 7.08 5.01
C SER A 287 9.47 6.55 5.82
N PHE A 288 8.33 7.18 5.57
CA PHE A 288 7.00 6.63 5.82
C PHE A 288 6.34 6.33 4.48
N ASP A 289 5.75 5.15 4.31
CA ASP A 289 5.15 4.73 3.04
C ASP A 289 3.62 4.60 3.16
N ILE A 290 2.83 5.38 2.41
CA ILE A 290 1.36 5.25 2.40
C ILE A 290 0.98 3.84 1.91
N VAL A 291 1.55 3.40 0.79
CA VAL A 291 1.43 2.03 0.29
C VAL A 291 2.82 1.41 0.17
N ARG A 292 3.14 0.52 1.11
CA ARG A 292 4.20 -0.46 0.95
C ARG A 292 3.68 -1.64 0.12
N MET A 293 4.48 -2.03 -0.86
CA MET A 293 4.32 -3.23 -1.66
C MET A 293 5.36 -4.26 -1.23
N ASN A 294 5.01 -5.54 -1.39
CA ASN A 294 5.57 -6.68 -0.66
C ASN A 294 7.12 -6.65 -0.59
N SER A 295 7.68 -6.81 0.61
CA SER A 295 9.13 -6.87 0.86
C SER A 295 9.84 -8.05 0.23
N GLY A 296 9.13 -9.04 -0.30
CA GLY A 296 9.69 -10.23 -0.91
C GLY A 296 10.57 -11.00 0.09
N ALA A 297 9.96 -11.87 0.90
CA ALA A 297 10.73 -12.91 1.55
C ALA A 297 11.17 -13.95 0.50
N SER A 298 12.37 -14.52 0.67
CA SER A 298 12.97 -15.48 -0.27
C SER A 298 12.40 -16.90 -0.11
N VAL A 299 11.08 -17.04 0.07
CA VAL A 299 10.41 -18.28 0.48
C VAL A 299 9.31 -18.67 -0.49
N ASP A 300 9.29 -19.94 -0.88
CA ASP A 300 8.42 -20.47 -1.93
C ASP A 300 6.96 -20.66 -1.45
N TYR A 301 6.16 -19.59 -1.56
CA TYR A 301 4.72 -19.58 -1.29
C TYR A 301 3.90 -20.49 -2.23
N GLY A 302 4.48 -21.13 -3.24
CA GLY A 302 3.78 -21.89 -4.29
C GLY A 302 3.16 -21.03 -5.40
N VAL A 303 3.10 -19.71 -5.21
CA VAL A 303 2.62 -18.72 -6.20
C VAL A 303 3.61 -17.56 -6.33
N SER A 304 3.53 -16.87 -7.46
CA SER A 304 4.16 -15.57 -7.67
C SER A 304 3.41 -14.48 -6.91
N THR A 305 4.16 -13.57 -6.28
CA THR A 305 3.66 -12.39 -5.58
C THR A 305 3.05 -11.39 -6.57
N LYS A 306 1.84 -10.89 -6.28
CA LYS A 306 1.13 -9.95 -7.15
C LYS A 306 0.71 -8.72 -6.34
N ASN A 307 1.40 -7.60 -6.55
CA ASN A 307 0.96 -6.32 -5.99
C ASN A 307 -0.27 -5.80 -6.78
N PRO A 308 -0.92 -4.67 -6.37
CA PRO A 308 -2.06 -4.11 -7.10
C PRO A 308 -1.74 -3.85 -8.59
N HIS A 309 -2.75 -3.86 -9.45
CA HIS A 309 -2.63 -3.44 -10.86
C HIS A 309 -2.51 -1.92 -10.97
N VAL A 310 -3.36 -1.21 -10.24
CA VAL A 310 -3.39 0.24 -10.16
C VAL A 310 -3.30 0.65 -8.69
N ILE A 311 -2.45 1.62 -8.39
CA ILE A 311 -2.43 2.33 -7.11
C ILE A 311 -2.68 3.81 -7.42
N SER A 312 -3.75 4.37 -6.86
CA SER A 312 -4.20 5.73 -7.12
C SER A 312 -4.40 6.51 -5.82
N GLY A 313 -3.86 7.72 -5.78
CA GLY A 313 -3.90 8.63 -4.62
C GLY A 313 -4.42 10.00 -5.03
N LYS A 314 -5.26 10.61 -4.20
CA LYS A 314 -5.78 11.95 -4.42
C LYS A 314 -5.96 12.71 -3.10
N ASP A 315 -5.70 14.01 -3.10
CA ASP A 315 -5.88 14.95 -1.99
C ASP A 315 -5.26 14.44 -0.68
N ILE A 316 -3.96 14.17 -0.73
CA ILE A 316 -3.18 13.57 0.36
C ILE A 316 -2.41 14.66 1.12
N VAL A 317 -2.63 14.75 2.42
CA VAL A 317 -1.98 15.77 3.28
C VAL A 317 -1.21 15.12 4.42
N PHE A 318 0.05 15.51 4.58
CA PHE A 318 0.85 15.26 5.77
C PHE A 318 0.84 16.51 6.66
N ASP A 319 0.10 16.45 7.75
CA ASP A 319 0.05 17.50 8.76
C ASP A 319 1.10 17.21 9.84
N LEU A 320 2.16 18.02 9.87
CA LEU A 320 3.29 17.87 10.78
C LEU A 320 3.10 18.63 12.12
N ASP A 321 1.88 19.09 12.44
CA ASP A 321 1.60 19.59 13.80
C ASP A 321 1.93 18.53 14.87
N GLY A 322 2.54 18.98 15.96
CA GLY A 322 3.00 18.10 17.05
C GLY A 322 4.23 17.24 16.74
N VAL A 323 4.84 17.33 15.55
CA VAL A 323 6.07 16.61 15.22
C VAL A 323 7.25 17.12 16.07
N PRO A 324 7.98 16.24 16.77
CA PRO A 324 9.17 16.65 17.51
C PRO A 324 10.30 17.05 16.56
N ALA A 325 11.19 17.94 17.02
CA ALA A 325 12.38 18.37 16.27
C ALA A 325 13.34 17.22 15.86
N SER A 326 13.14 16.02 16.42
CA SER A 326 13.80 14.77 16.07
C SER A 326 13.32 14.14 14.75
N LEU A 327 12.46 14.78 13.96
CA LEU A 327 12.24 14.42 12.56
C LEU A 327 13.59 14.40 11.80
N PRO A 328 13.99 13.27 11.19
CA PRO A 328 15.26 13.19 10.48
C PRO A 328 15.34 14.21 9.34
N ASP A 329 16.49 14.86 9.19
CA ASP A 329 16.72 15.73 8.04
C ASP A 329 16.72 14.87 6.78
N ASN A 330 15.93 15.28 5.78
CA ASN A 330 15.62 14.48 4.60
C ASN A 330 14.81 13.19 4.90
N PHE A 331 13.74 13.31 5.69
CA PHE A 331 12.71 12.28 5.81
C PHE A 331 11.70 12.33 4.64
N ALA A 332 11.42 11.17 4.02
CA ALA A 332 10.53 11.08 2.85
C ALA A 332 9.12 10.58 3.19
N PHE A 333 8.12 11.36 2.82
CA PHE A 333 6.72 10.97 2.85
C PHE A 333 6.38 10.32 1.50
N THR A 334 6.35 8.99 1.46
CA THR A 334 6.31 8.20 0.23
C THR A 334 4.90 7.70 -0.05
N PHE A 335 4.35 7.95 -1.24
CA PHE A 335 3.06 7.42 -1.64
C PHE A 335 3.12 5.92 -1.91
N CYS A 336 4.06 5.47 -2.74
CA CYS A 336 4.16 4.07 -3.16
C CYS A 336 5.60 3.54 -3.10
N ARG A 337 5.79 2.34 -2.50
CA ARG A 337 7.12 1.70 -2.37
C ARG A 337 7.08 0.18 -2.48
N PRO A 338 7.56 -0.45 -3.59
CA PRO A 338 8.03 -1.83 -3.53
C PRO A 338 9.28 -1.90 -2.66
N PHE A 339 9.20 -2.59 -1.53
CA PHE A 339 10.30 -2.63 -0.56
C PHE A 339 11.47 -3.52 -1.02
N ARG A 340 11.18 -4.56 -1.81
CA ARG A 340 12.12 -5.29 -2.69
C ARG A 340 11.40 -5.70 -3.98
N ASN A 341 12.12 -6.32 -4.91
CA ASN A 341 11.59 -6.88 -6.15
C ASN A 341 12.26 -8.23 -6.49
N LEU A 342 12.09 -9.23 -5.62
CA LEU A 342 12.73 -10.53 -5.81
C LEU A 342 12.18 -11.32 -7.01
N TYR A 343 13.09 -12.09 -7.62
CA TYR A 343 12.79 -13.19 -8.54
C TYR A 343 13.41 -14.49 -8.02
N ASN A 344 12.70 -15.59 -8.12
CA ASN A 344 13.27 -16.94 -8.21
C ASN A 344 12.49 -17.78 -9.25
N SER A 345 12.94 -19.00 -9.54
CA SER A 345 12.31 -19.83 -10.58
C SER A 345 10.87 -20.29 -10.27
N ALA A 346 10.48 -20.34 -8.99
CA ALA A 346 9.11 -20.63 -8.57
C ALA A 346 8.22 -19.38 -8.47
N GLN A 347 8.82 -18.19 -8.31
CA GLN A 347 8.11 -16.98 -7.90
C GLN A 347 8.64 -15.71 -8.54
N LYS A 348 7.74 -14.92 -9.10
CA LYS A 348 7.99 -13.57 -9.58
C LYS A 348 7.29 -12.57 -8.67
N THR A 349 7.87 -11.39 -8.48
CA THR A 349 7.17 -10.24 -7.90
C THR A 349 6.64 -9.37 -9.04
N TYR A 350 5.31 -9.24 -9.17
CA TYR A 350 4.71 -8.36 -10.17
C TYR A 350 4.36 -6.99 -9.58
N LEU A 351 4.80 -5.92 -10.25
CA LEU A 351 4.63 -4.52 -9.85
C LEU A 351 3.45 -3.86 -10.57
N PRO A 352 2.86 -2.74 -10.07
CA PRO A 352 1.68 -2.13 -10.67
C PRO A 352 1.90 -1.66 -12.09
N ASP A 353 0.90 -1.89 -12.94
CA ASP A 353 0.86 -1.36 -14.30
C ASP A 353 0.67 0.17 -14.29
N MET A 354 0.04 0.74 -13.24
CA MET A 354 0.02 2.19 -12.96
C MET A 354 0.16 2.54 -11.47
N VAL A 355 0.97 3.56 -11.17
CA VAL A 355 0.95 4.32 -9.91
C VAL A 355 0.61 5.78 -10.24
N LYS A 356 -0.47 6.33 -9.67
CA LYS A 356 -0.88 7.73 -9.87
C LYS A 356 -1.08 8.44 -8.53
N VAL A 357 -0.63 9.68 -8.42
CA VAL A 357 -1.02 10.61 -7.33
C VAL A 357 -1.39 11.99 -7.89
N GLN A 358 -2.42 12.62 -7.32
CA GLN A 358 -2.90 13.97 -7.67
C GLN A 358 -3.15 14.78 -6.39
N GLY A 359 -2.43 15.88 -6.19
CA GLY A 359 -2.52 16.67 -4.95
C GLY A 359 -1.92 15.89 -3.77
N MET A 360 -0.63 16.08 -3.51
CA MET A 360 0.07 15.48 -2.37
C MET A 360 1.02 16.50 -1.76
N THR A 361 0.84 16.83 -0.48
CA THR A 361 1.61 17.91 0.17
C THR A 361 1.84 17.70 1.66
N ALA A 362 2.72 18.51 2.26
CA ALA A 362 2.86 18.66 3.70
C ALA A 362 2.49 20.07 4.18
N ILE A 363 1.90 20.15 5.37
CA ILE A 363 1.57 21.39 6.09
C ILE A 363 2.18 21.34 7.51
N ASN A 364 2.27 22.50 8.17
CA ASN A 364 2.83 22.63 9.52
C ASN A 364 4.26 22.06 9.66
N VAL A 365 5.04 22.14 8.58
CA VAL A 365 6.43 21.64 8.50
C VAL A 365 7.33 22.55 9.35
N PRO A 366 8.10 22.01 10.32
CA PRO A 366 8.94 22.84 11.18
C PRO A 366 10.00 23.67 10.43
N ASP A 367 10.37 24.80 11.02
CA ASP A 367 11.43 25.67 10.51
C ASP A 367 12.75 24.90 10.36
N GLY A 368 13.44 25.12 9.24
CA GLY A 368 14.69 24.42 8.91
C GLY A 368 14.56 22.91 8.61
N LYS A 369 13.34 22.35 8.56
CA LYS A 369 13.09 20.95 8.18
C LYS A 369 12.53 20.84 6.75
N ASN A 370 12.91 19.75 6.07
CA ASN A 370 12.39 19.41 4.74
C ASN A 370 11.37 18.28 4.86
N ALA A 371 10.20 18.45 4.24
CA ALA A 371 9.16 17.44 4.13
C ALA A 371 8.92 17.13 2.64
N VAL A 372 9.54 16.06 2.15
CA VAL A 372 9.54 15.74 0.72
C VAL A 372 8.53 14.66 0.38
N MET A 373 7.68 14.96 -0.59
CA MET A 373 6.66 14.07 -1.13
C MET A 373 7.28 13.19 -2.21
N ALA A 374 7.47 11.92 -1.89
CA ALA A 374 7.99 10.92 -2.82
C ALA A 374 6.83 10.12 -3.44
N VAL A 375 6.72 10.14 -4.77
CA VAL A 375 5.66 9.45 -5.51
C VAL A 375 5.93 7.95 -5.56
N PHE A 376 7.17 7.58 -5.89
CA PHE A 376 7.60 6.20 -6.05
C PHE A 376 9.03 6.02 -5.55
N ARG A 377 9.27 5.04 -4.67
CA ARG A 377 10.61 4.67 -4.21
C ARG A 377 10.79 3.15 -4.20
N CYS A 378 11.85 2.61 -4.77
CA CYS A 378 12.12 1.17 -4.76
C CYS A 378 13.49 0.81 -4.15
N GLY A 379 13.74 -0.50 -3.99
CA GLY A 379 15.06 -1.04 -3.70
C GLY A 379 16.01 -1.00 -4.91
N ALA A 380 17.29 -1.24 -4.66
CA ALA A 380 18.35 -1.28 -5.69
C ALA A 380 18.40 -2.61 -6.49
N ASP A 381 17.53 -3.55 -6.12
CA ASP A 381 17.37 -4.90 -6.66
C ASP A 381 16.37 -4.97 -7.82
N MET A 382 15.71 -3.87 -8.18
CA MET A 382 14.66 -3.82 -9.22
C MET A 382 15.02 -4.50 -10.54
N ALA A 383 16.26 -4.34 -11.01
CA ALA A 383 16.72 -4.92 -12.28
C ALA A 383 17.07 -6.42 -12.18
N GLN A 384 17.08 -7.00 -10.99
CA GLN A 384 17.31 -8.44 -10.78
C GLN A 384 16.07 -9.28 -11.11
N ASN A 385 14.89 -8.65 -11.26
CA ASN A 385 13.66 -9.30 -11.72
C ASN A 385 13.30 -8.84 -13.15
N PRO A 386 13.74 -9.55 -14.20
CA PRO A 386 13.38 -9.24 -15.58
C PRO A 386 11.93 -9.60 -15.94
N PHE A 387 11.12 -10.09 -15.01
CA PHE A 387 9.71 -10.43 -15.21
C PHE A 387 8.79 -9.64 -14.26
N ALA A 388 9.23 -8.46 -13.82
CA ALA A 388 8.54 -7.63 -12.84
C ALA A 388 7.23 -6.99 -13.35
N SER A 389 6.97 -6.99 -14.66
CA SER A 389 5.72 -6.53 -15.25
C SER A 389 4.79 -7.68 -15.64
N ARG A 390 3.47 -7.49 -15.50
CA ARG A 390 2.45 -8.37 -16.11
C ARG A 390 2.32 -8.13 -17.62
N THR A 391 2.66 -6.93 -18.07
CA THR A 391 2.45 -6.43 -19.43
C THR A 391 3.76 -6.36 -20.22
N LYS A 392 3.71 -6.80 -21.49
CA LYS A 392 4.83 -6.64 -22.42
C LYS A 392 5.14 -5.16 -22.66
N LEU A 393 6.40 -4.85 -22.95
CA LEU A 393 6.81 -3.55 -23.47
C LEU A 393 5.97 -3.17 -24.69
N ARG A 394 5.38 -1.99 -24.64
CA ARG A 394 4.66 -1.33 -25.73
C ARG A 394 5.68 -0.83 -26.78
N PRO A 395 5.28 -0.47 -28.02
CA PRO A 395 6.20 -0.02 -29.06
C PRO A 395 7.06 1.22 -28.74
N ASN A 396 6.71 2.02 -27.72
CA ASN A 396 7.54 3.13 -27.22
C ASN A 396 8.64 2.69 -26.22
N GLY A 397 8.69 1.41 -25.84
CA GLY A 397 9.70 0.87 -24.91
C GLY A 397 9.34 0.93 -23.43
N THR A 398 8.11 1.29 -23.06
CA THR A 398 7.59 1.26 -21.68
C THR A 398 6.45 0.26 -21.53
N ASN A 399 6.12 -0.15 -20.30
CA ASN A 399 4.93 -0.97 -19.99
C ASN A 399 4.10 -0.40 -18.84
N ALA A 400 4.74 0.13 -17.80
CA ALA A 400 4.09 0.75 -16.65
C ALA A 400 4.05 2.29 -16.73
N GLU A 401 3.25 2.91 -15.87
CA GLU A 401 3.10 4.37 -15.76
C GLU A 401 3.24 4.82 -14.29
N ILE A 402 4.04 5.86 -14.04
CA ILE A 402 4.17 6.55 -12.75
C ILE A 402 3.77 8.01 -13.01
N ILE A 403 2.65 8.44 -12.46
CA ILE A 403 2.05 9.75 -12.74
C ILE A 403 1.93 10.55 -11.45
N ALA A 404 2.42 11.78 -11.47
CA ALA A 404 2.32 12.73 -10.37
C ALA A 404 1.77 14.06 -10.90
N GLU A 405 0.74 14.59 -10.25
CA GLU A 405 0.13 15.87 -10.59
C GLU A 405 -0.03 16.68 -9.30
N ASP A 406 0.42 17.93 -9.29
CA ASP A 406 0.31 18.85 -8.15
C ASP A 406 0.90 18.28 -6.83
N VAL A 407 2.08 17.67 -6.93
CA VAL A 407 2.84 17.11 -5.78
C VAL A 407 3.83 18.15 -5.26
N ILE A 408 3.61 18.62 -4.04
CA ILE A 408 4.29 19.78 -3.45
C ILE A 408 5.07 19.35 -2.21
N SER A 409 6.38 19.49 -2.27
CA SER A 409 7.33 19.25 -1.19
C SER A 409 7.76 20.57 -0.55
N ILE A 410 7.93 20.58 0.77
CA ILE A 410 8.34 21.77 1.51
C ILE A 410 9.83 21.67 1.83
N ILE A 411 10.62 22.62 1.32
CA ILE A 411 12.07 22.70 1.53
C ILE A 411 12.39 23.98 2.31
N ASN A 412 12.44 23.90 3.65
CA ASN A 412 12.84 25.02 4.50
C ASN A 412 14.36 25.10 4.69
N ASN A 413 15.10 24.02 4.39
CA ASN A 413 16.56 23.96 4.40
C ASN A 413 17.06 23.61 2.99
N PRO A 414 17.71 24.54 2.26
CA PRO A 414 18.08 24.38 0.85
C PRO A 414 19.29 23.46 0.60
N VAL A 415 19.43 22.39 1.37
CA VAL A 415 20.49 21.38 1.29
C VAL A 415 19.87 19.99 1.35
N ILE A 416 20.08 19.18 0.31
CA ILE A 416 19.50 17.83 0.18
C ILE A 416 20.57 16.84 -0.30
N ALA A 417 20.94 15.86 0.52
CA ALA A 417 21.98 14.88 0.15
C ALA A 417 21.57 14.01 -1.05
N GLN A 418 22.54 13.50 -1.83
CA GLN A 418 22.33 12.90 -3.17
C GLN A 418 21.19 11.86 -3.25
N ASN A 419 21.19 10.90 -2.32
CA ASN A 419 20.24 9.77 -2.26
C ASN A 419 19.07 10.05 -1.29
N ALA A 420 19.03 11.23 -0.70
CA ALA A 420 18.02 11.63 0.26
C ALA A 420 16.80 12.19 -0.47
N CYS A 421 15.60 11.77 -0.04
CA CYS A 421 14.32 12.31 -0.49
C CYS A 421 14.12 12.59 -2.01
N PRO A 422 14.26 11.62 -2.93
CA PRO A 422 13.80 11.85 -4.31
C PRO A 422 12.28 11.70 -4.42
N THR A 423 11.63 12.63 -5.14
CA THR A 423 10.25 12.52 -5.64
C THR A 423 10.04 11.21 -6.40
N VAL A 424 11.06 10.79 -7.16
CA VAL A 424 11.12 9.45 -7.78
C VAL A 424 12.50 8.85 -7.52
N TYR A 425 12.54 7.74 -6.76
CA TYR A 425 13.77 7.04 -6.37
C TYR A 425 13.81 5.63 -6.97
N MET A 426 14.69 5.44 -7.94
CA MET A 426 14.94 4.15 -8.61
C MET A 426 16.44 3.79 -8.62
N PRO A 427 17.02 3.50 -7.43
CA PRO A 427 18.45 3.25 -7.27
C PRO A 427 18.89 1.91 -7.88
N GLY A 428 20.20 1.74 -8.00
CA GLY A 428 20.87 0.57 -8.57
C GLY A 428 22.06 1.00 -9.43
N ALA A 429 22.61 0.06 -10.19
CA ALA A 429 23.65 0.32 -11.19
C ALA A 429 23.29 -0.38 -12.50
N ALA A 430 23.53 0.25 -13.67
CA ALA A 430 23.10 -0.32 -14.96
C ALA A 430 23.80 -1.64 -15.32
N SER A 431 24.93 -1.97 -14.70
CA SER A 431 25.60 -3.28 -14.80
C SER A 431 24.73 -4.44 -14.30
N SER A 432 23.80 -4.20 -13.37
CA SER A 432 22.85 -5.22 -12.90
C SER A 432 21.85 -5.65 -13.99
N TRP A 433 21.62 -4.82 -15.01
CA TRP A 433 20.61 -5.06 -16.04
C TRP A 433 20.92 -6.24 -16.95
N ASP A 434 22.19 -6.68 -16.98
CA ASP A 434 22.70 -7.78 -17.80
C ASP A 434 22.93 -9.06 -16.99
N THR A 435 22.49 -9.08 -15.72
CA THR A 435 22.44 -10.32 -14.93
C THR A 435 21.43 -11.28 -15.55
N VAL A 436 21.87 -12.50 -15.86
CA VAL A 436 21.03 -13.52 -16.49
C VAL A 436 20.16 -14.20 -15.46
N VAL A 437 18.84 -14.03 -15.59
CA VAL A 437 17.82 -14.51 -14.65
C VAL A 437 16.69 -15.15 -15.46
N GLY A 438 16.41 -16.43 -15.23
CA GLY A 438 15.38 -17.16 -15.97
C GLY A 438 15.63 -17.29 -17.48
N GLY A 439 16.90 -17.22 -17.93
CA GLY A 439 17.28 -17.30 -19.34
C GLY A 439 17.20 -15.97 -20.11
N THR A 440 16.94 -14.85 -19.44
CA THR A 440 16.91 -13.50 -20.03
C THR A 440 17.62 -12.50 -19.11
N THR A 441 17.73 -11.23 -19.52
CA THR A 441 18.26 -10.13 -18.70
C THR A 441 17.24 -9.01 -18.61
N TYR A 442 17.35 -8.11 -17.63
CA TYR A 442 16.43 -6.95 -17.55
C TYR A 442 16.56 -6.03 -18.77
N ARG A 443 17.74 -5.95 -19.38
CA ARG A 443 17.96 -5.25 -20.66
C ARG A 443 17.22 -5.89 -21.84
N THR A 444 17.10 -7.22 -21.88
CA THR A 444 16.55 -7.97 -23.03
C THR A 444 15.09 -8.41 -22.87
N SER A 445 14.56 -8.53 -21.65
CA SER A 445 13.21 -9.03 -21.40
C SER A 445 12.09 -8.05 -21.77
N GLU A 446 11.12 -8.53 -22.54
CA GLU A 446 9.84 -7.85 -22.82
C GLU A 446 8.96 -7.62 -21.57
N TYR A 447 9.25 -8.28 -20.44
CA TYR A 447 8.51 -8.17 -19.19
C TYR A 447 9.29 -7.45 -18.08
N SER A 448 10.43 -6.84 -18.43
CA SER A 448 11.16 -5.96 -17.53
C SER A 448 10.31 -4.73 -17.17
N TYR A 449 10.30 -4.31 -15.91
CA TYR A 449 9.51 -3.15 -15.47
C TYR A 449 10.16 -1.85 -15.97
N ARG A 450 9.51 -1.17 -16.91
CA ARG A 450 9.99 0.07 -17.54
C ARG A 450 8.89 1.12 -17.51
N PRO A 451 8.86 2.00 -16.49
CA PRO A 451 7.82 3.01 -16.38
C PRO A 451 8.06 4.20 -17.31
N LYS A 452 6.98 4.77 -17.83
CA LYS A 452 6.98 6.22 -18.14
C LYS A 452 6.66 6.98 -16.85
N VAL A 453 7.54 7.88 -16.46
CA VAL A 453 7.39 8.80 -15.33
C VAL A 453 6.89 10.14 -15.87
N THR A 454 5.68 10.55 -15.46
CA THR A 454 5.07 11.83 -15.84
C THR A 454 4.89 12.69 -14.60
N LEU A 455 5.54 13.85 -14.53
CA LEU A 455 5.42 14.80 -13.42
C LEU A 455 4.79 16.10 -13.93
N ARG A 456 3.69 16.55 -13.30
CA ARG A 456 2.96 17.77 -13.68
C ARG A 456 2.83 18.70 -12.48
N ASN A 457 3.26 19.95 -12.62
CA ASN A 457 3.25 20.96 -11.56
C ASN A 457 3.95 20.51 -10.25
N CYS A 458 4.86 19.55 -10.32
CA CYS A 458 5.51 18.98 -9.13
C CYS A 458 6.67 19.88 -8.66
N TYR A 459 6.68 20.23 -7.38
CA TYR A 459 7.54 21.30 -6.84
C TYR A 459 8.16 20.92 -5.48
N PRO A 460 9.50 20.98 -5.34
CA PRO A 460 10.47 20.56 -6.34
C PRO A 460 10.33 19.08 -6.71
N SER A 461 10.60 18.79 -7.98
CA SER A 461 10.84 17.45 -8.52
C SER A 461 12.30 17.06 -8.32
N ILE A 462 12.55 15.96 -7.60
CA ILE A 462 13.88 15.41 -7.32
C ILE A 462 13.92 13.98 -7.86
N ILE A 463 14.72 13.73 -8.91
CA ILE A 463 14.84 12.42 -9.56
C ILE A 463 16.23 11.83 -9.34
N ASN A 464 16.25 10.59 -8.84
CA ASN A 464 17.44 9.75 -8.74
C ASN A 464 17.06 8.34 -9.22
N ALA A 465 17.50 7.95 -10.42
CA ALA A 465 17.02 6.77 -11.13
C ALA A 465 18.12 6.02 -11.90
N ALA A 466 19.23 5.70 -11.20
CA ALA A 466 20.39 5.00 -11.75
C ALA A 466 20.25 3.47 -11.91
N GLY A 467 19.15 2.85 -11.45
CA GLY A 467 18.97 1.40 -11.46
C GLY A 467 17.84 0.83 -12.31
N VAL A 468 16.96 1.64 -12.89
CA VAL A 468 15.76 1.20 -13.63
C VAL A 468 15.68 1.93 -14.97
N LYS A 469 15.29 1.25 -16.05
CA LYS A 469 15.09 1.89 -17.36
C LYS A 469 13.74 2.62 -17.38
N ALA A 470 13.76 3.92 -17.61
CA ALA A 470 12.56 4.75 -17.62
C ALA A 470 12.63 5.89 -18.65
N GLU A 471 11.45 6.40 -19.01
CA GLU A 471 11.25 7.66 -19.74
C GLU A 471 10.73 8.71 -18.75
N PHE A 472 11.25 9.92 -18.75
CA PHE A 472 10.79 11.02 -17.88
C PHE A 472 10.18 12.16 -18.72
N ASP A 473 9.01 12.63 -18.32
CA ASP A 473 8.25 13.69 -18.99
C ASP A 473 7.71 14.67 -17.92
N ILE A 474 8.28 15.86 -17.86
CA ILE A 474 8.07 16.85 -16.79
C ILE A 474 7.44 18.09 -17.41
N ALA A 475 6.31 18.56 -16.86
CA ALA A 475 5.59 19.72 -17.35
C ALA A 475 5.07 20.62 -16.22
N GLY A 476 5.48 21.89 -16.19
CA GLY A 476 5.18 22.78 -15.07
C GLY A 476 5.88 22.41 -13.76
N GLY A 477 5.81 23.30 -12.78
CA GLY A 477 6.49 23.14 -11.49
C GLY A 477 8.00 23.40 -11.62
N LEU A 478 8.80 22.72 -10.79
CA LEU A 478 10.23 22.97 -10.66
C LEU A 478 11.03 21.67 -10.61
N LEU A 479 12.15 21.59 -11.33
CA LEU A 479 13.08 20.46 -11.36
C LEU A 479 14.36 20.81 -10.59
N ALA A 480 14.55 20.18 -9.43
CA ALA A 480 15.71 20.44 -8.57
C ALA A 480 16.84 19.40 -8.69
N ARG A 481 16.55 18.24 -9.27
CA ARG A 481 17.54 17.16 -9.47
C ARG A 481 17.13 16.21 -10.59
N TYR A 482 18.08 15.87 -11.45
CA TYR A 482 17.95 14.78 -12.41
C TYR A 482 19.26 13.99 -12.49
N SER A 483 19.33 12.91 -11.72
CA SER A 483 20.47 11.99 -11.71
C SER A 483 20.03 10.60 -12.13
N VAL A 484 20.63 10.09 -13.20
CA VAL A 484 20.32 8.80 -13.83
C VAL A 484 21.57 8.04 -14.27
N GLY A 485 22.75 8.66 -14.28
CA GLY A 485 24.03 8.00 -14.52
C GLY A 485 24.12 7.32 -15.90
N ASP A 486 24.68 6.12 -15.93
CA ASP A 486 24.96 5.34 -17.14
C ASP A 486 23.74 4.64 -17.76
N THR A 487 22.56 4.74 -17.13
CA THR A 487 21.30 4.15 -17.63
C THR A 487 20.85 4.66 -19.00
N GLY A 488 21.33 5.85 -19.42
CA GLY A 488 20.85 6.56 -20.61
C GLY A 488 19.35 6.85 -20.57
N ASN A 489 18.76 7.02 -19.39
CA ASN A 489 17.37 7.45 -19.23
C ASN A 489 17.23 8.89 -19.69
N ARG A 490 16.21 9.18 -20.50
CA ARG A 490 16.00 10.51 -21.09
C ARG A 490 14.88 11.24 -20.38
N CYS A 491 15.05 12.55 -20.24
CA CYS A 491 14.06 13.46 -19.68
C CYS A 491 13.64 14.51 -20.70
N ARG A 492 12.34 14.69 -20.86
CA ARG A 492 11.73 15.87 -21.45
C ARG A 492 11.30 16.80 -20.31
N VAL A 493 11.61 18.08 -20.43
CA VAL A 493 11.10 19.15 -19.55
C VAL A 493 10.36 20.17 -20.43
N THR A 494 9.16 20.58 -20.05
CA THR A 494 8.33 21.51 -20.82
C THR A 494 7.67 22.53 -19.90
N GLY A 495 8.09 23.81 -19.94
CA GLY A 495 7.48 24.85 -19.11
C GLY A 495 7.63 24.66 -17.59
N ALA A 496 8.68 23.97 -17.14
CA ALA A 496 9.04 23.84 -15.73
C ALA A 496 10.37 24.55 -15.47
N ASP A 497 10.50 25.22 -14.32
CA ASP A 497 11.74 25.86 -13.91
C ASP A 497 12.79 24.83 -13.48
N ILE A 498 14.07 25.18 -13.54
CA ILE A 498 15.16 24.28 -13.14
C ILE A 498 16.02 24.98 -12.08
N GLN A 499 15.73 24.73 -10.81
CA GLN A 499 16.47 25.33 -9.69
C GLN A 499 17.22 24.26 -8.90
N LEU A 500 18.53 24.12 -9.14
CA LEU A 500 19.29 22.95 -8.66
C LEU A 500 19.63 23.08 -7.17
N ILE A 501 19.18 22.11 -6.36
CA ILE A 501 19.41 22.11 -4.91
C ILE A 501 20.67 21.25 -4.59
N PRO A 502 21.71 21.83 -3.98
CA PRO A 502 22.96 21.14 -3.67
C PRO A 502 22.86 20.16 -2.50
N ASP A 503 23.88 19.32 -2.34
CA ASP A 503 24.15 18.64 -1.07
C ASP A 503 24.98 19.50 -0.09
N SER A 504 25.34 18.93 1.06
CA SER A 504 26.14 19.59 2.10
C SER A 504 27.61 19.87 1.70
N THR A 505 28.04 19.44 0.51
CA THR A 505 29.36 19.77 -0.07
C THR A 505 29.28 20.84 -1.17
N GLY A 506 28.07 21.29 -1.51
CA GLY A 506 27.81 22.18 -2.64
C GLY A 506 27.62 21.44 -3.97
N ALA A 507 27.58 20.11 -3.99
CA ALA A 507 27.52 19.32 -5.22
C ALA A 507 26.10 19.31 -5.82
N LEU A 508 26.05 19.50 -7.15
CA LEU A 508 24.83 19.49 -7.96
C LEU A 508 24.74 18.20 -8.78
N TYR A 509 23.54 17.64 -8.92
CA TYR A 509 23.32 16.36 -9.64
C TYR A 509 22.33 16.55 -10.79
N PHE A 510 22.85 16.86 -11.98
CA PHE A 510 22.02 17.21 -13.13
C PHE A 510 22.66 16.75 -14.46
N ASP A 511 22.21 15.59 -14.96
CA ASP A 511 22.75 14.90 -16.13
C ASP A 511 22.24 15.52 -17.46
N THR A 512 22.65 16.76 -17.76
CA THR A 512 22.14 17.58 -18.88
C THR A 512 22.20 16.95 -20.27
N SER A 513 23.16 16.05 -20.53
CA SER A 513 23.24 15.30 -21.78
C SER A 513 22.03 14.39 -22.04
N ASN A 514 21.28 14.05 -20.99
CA ASN A 514 20.06 13.25 -21.03
C ASN A 514 18.76 14.09 -20.96
N VAL A 515 18.86 15.41 -20.80
CA VAL A 515 17.71 16.32 -20.61
C VAL A 515 17.46 17.13 -21.88
N ARG A 516 16.20 17.19 -22.33
CA ARG A 516 15.74 18.12 -23.37
C ARG A 516 14.64 19.02 -22.80
N ALA A 517 14.97 20.29 -22.59
CA ALA A 517 14.04 21.32 -22.13
C ALA A 517 13.32 22.03 -23.29
N THR A 518 12.12 22.57 -23.06
CA THR A 518 11.42 23.43 -24.03
C THR A 518 10.53 24.44 -23.31
N GLY A 519 10.73 25.72 -23.58
CA GLY A 519 9.99 26.81 -22.93
C GLY A 519 10.20 26.88 -21.41
N CYS A 520 11.39 26.49 -20.93
CA CYS A 520 11.78 26.66 -19.53
C CYS A 520 12.39 28.06 -19.33
N ASP A 521 11.78 28.90 -18.51
CA ASP A 521 12.17 30.31 -18.37
C ASP A 521 13.38 30.52 -17.43
N TRP A 522 13.58 29.65 -16.44
CA TRP A 522 14.60 29.80 -15.39
C TRP A 522 15.57 28.60 -15.26
N PHE A 523 16.87 28.90 -15.10
CA PHE A 523 17.91 27.93 -14.71
C PHE A 523 18.87 28.58 -13.70
N ASP A 524 18.93 28.06 -12.48
CA ASP A 524 19.60 28.72 -11.34
C ASP A 524 20.00 27.72 -10.23
N PRO A 525 21.29 27.58 -9.86
CA PRO A 525 21.67 26.75 -8.73
C PRO A 525 21.54 27.47 -7.38
N MET A 526 20.85 26.84 -6.44
CA MET A 526 20.58 27.41 -5.12
C MET A 526 21.86 27.52 -4.26
N ASN A 527 21.90 28.53 -3.38
CA ASN A 527 23.01 28.84 -2.45
C ASN A 527 24.37 29.14 -3.11
N GLY A 528 24.40 29.63 -4.36
CA GLY A 528 25.64 30.03 -5.03
C GLY A 528 26.52 28.86 -5.49
N ALA A 529 25.96 27.64 -5.58
CA ALA A 529 26.65 26.50 -6.17
C ALA A 529 26.92 26.74 -7.67
N THR A 530 28.10 26.39 -8.17
CA THR A 530 28.43 26.62 -9.58
C THR A 530 27.99 25.43 -10.46
N TYR A 531 27.23 25.70 -11.53
CA TYR A 531 26.93 24.70 -12.57
C TYR A 531 27.66 25.01 -13.87
N THR A 532 28.20 23.98 -14.53
CA THR A 532 29.10 24.11 -15.69
C THR A 532 28.64 23.35 -16.94
N GLY A 533 27.45 22.75 -16.91
CA GLY A 533 26.86 22.04 -18.06
C GLY A 533 25.91 22.92 -18.89
N THR A 534 25.55 22.45 -20.08
CA THR A 534 24.69 23.18 -21.04
C THR A 534 23.31 22.52 -21.15
N LEU A 535 22.23 23.31 -21.04
CA LEU A 535 20.88 22.86 -21.33
C LEU A 535 20.68 22.62 -22.84
N ASN A 536 20.09 21.49 -23.21
CA ASN A 536 19.71 21.20 -24.60
C ASN A 536 18.21 21.48 -24.82
N GLY A 537 17.85 22.24 -25.85
CA GLY A 537 16.44 22.50 -26.15
C GLY A 537 16.14 23.66 -27.10
N SER A 538 14.88 24.09 -27.10
CA SER A 538 14.34 25.16 -27.94
C SER A 538 13.40 26.04 -27.13
N GLY A 539 13.54 27.37 -27.24
CA GLY A 539 12.74 28.33 -26.46
C GLY A 539 13.20 28.52 -25.00
N ASN A 540 14.08 27.66 -24.49
CA ASN A 540 14.95 28.00 -23.34
C ASN A 540 16.14 28.80 -23.86
N GLU A 541 15.82 29.97 -24.41
CA GLU A 541 16.78 31.08 -24.43
C GLU A 541 17.10 31.37 -22.97
N ASN A 542 18.39 31.43 -22.60
CA ASN A 542 18.74 31.85 -21.25
C ASN A 542 18.12 33.24 -21.03
N ARG A 543 17.16 33.34 -20.10
CA ARG A 543 16.56 34.60 -19.63
C ARG A 543 17.11 35.09 -18.30
N GLY A 544 18.05 34.34 -17.74
CA GLY A 544 19.34 34.96 -17.47
C GLY A 544 19.85 35.65 -18.73
N THR A 545 19.69 36.98 -18.76
CA THR A 545 20.19 37.95 -19.80
C THR A 545 23.07 39.71 -19.31
N PRO A 546 24.03 40.01 -20.24
CA PRO A 546 25.23 39.24 -20.56
C PRO A 546 26.20 38.93 -19.40
N GLU A 547 25.97 39.48 -18.21
CA GLU A 547 26.37 38.96 -16.88
C GLU A 547 25.73 37.59 -16.54
N HIS A 548 25.04 36.98 -17.50
CA HIS A 548 23.71 36.38 -17.33
C HIS A 548 23.64 35.01 -16.62
N SER A 549 24.74 34.53 -16.05
CA SER A 549 24.76 33.46 -15.04
C SER A 549 25.81 33.84 -13.99
N PRO A 550 25.40 34.44 -12.85
CA PRO A 550 26.36 34.99 -11.91
C PRO A 550 27.31 33.94 -11.33
N ASN A 551 28.61 34.16 -11.52
CA ASN A 551 29.52 33.97 -10.40
C ASN A 551 29.09 34.95 -9.29
N ILE A 552 29.29 34.56 -8.03
CA ILE A 552 29.03 35.39 -6.84
C ILE A 552 29.86 36.68 -6.90
#